data_AF-A0A2E0DVA4-F1
#
_entry.id   AF-A0A2E0DVA4-F1
#
_cell.length_a   1.000
_cell.length_b   1.000
_cell.length_c   1.000
_cell.angle_alpha   90.00
_cell.angle_beta   90.00
_cell.angle_gamma   90.00
#
_symmetry.space_group_name_H-M   'P 1'
#
loop_
_entity.id
_entity.type
_entity.pdbx_description
1 polymer ?
#
loop_
_entity_poly.entity_id
_entity_poly.type
_entity_poly.pdbx_seq_one_letter_code
_entity_poly.pdbx_strand_id
1 'polypeptide(L)' 'GMKLGEGVVHGELVEMRDAEICLEKMDQIEGFLGFGQTESLFDRTIVRVETEQGIVWAWTYVYAGNVDADSIIEDGRWI' A
#
# COMPACT_ATOMS: atom_id res chain seq x y z
N GLY A 1 6.42 -3.28 -4.91
CA GLY A 1 5.23 -2.55 -4.45
C GLY A 1 4.00 -3.41 -4.63
N MET A 2 2.85 -3.03 -4.09
CA MET A 2 1.60 -3.80 -4.21
C MET A 2 0.72 -3.28 -5.35
N LYS A 3 -0.15 -4.11 -5.93
CA LYS A 3 -1.15 -3.72 -6.93
C LYS A 3 -2.51 -4.27 -6.52
N LEU A 4 -3.58 -3.53 -6.81
CA LEU A 4 -4.94 -4.04 -6.58
C LEU A 4 -5.23 -5.20 -7.54
N GLY A 5 -5.73 -6.30 -6.99
CA GLY A 5 -6.02 -7.53 -7.70
C GLY A 5 -6.59 -8.59 -6.77
N GLU A 6 -6.75 -9.81 -7.27
CA GLU A 6 -7.10 -10.98 -6.45
C GLU A 6 -5.84 -11.58 -5.81
N GLY A 7 -5.96 -12.04 -4.57
CA GLY A 7 -4.86 -12.61 -3.81
C GLY A 7 -4.82 -12.12 -2.37
N VAL A 8 -3.85 -12.63 -1.60
CA VAL A 8 -3.59 -12.20 -0.22
C VAL A 8 -2.16 -11.71 -0.15
N VAL A 9 -1.95 -10.50 0.37
CA VAL A 9 -0.61 -9.98 0.66
C VAL A 9 -0.34 -10.09 2.14
N HIS A 10 0.81 -10.65 2.49
CA HIS A 10 1.30 -10.72 3.85
C HIS A 10 2.33 -9.61 4.07
N GLY A 11 2.21 -8.91 5.20
CA GLY A 11 3.10 -7.83 5.55
C GLY A 11 3.00 -7.46 7.02
N GLU A 12 3.56 -6.30 7.35
CA GLU A 12 3.60 -5.78 8.71
C GLU A 12 2.70 -4.56 8.85
N LEU A 13 2.11 -4.41 10.04
CA LEU A 13 1.36 -3.22 10.43
C LEU A 13 2.19 -2.40 11.40
N VAL A 14 2.30 -1.10 11.12
CA VAL A 14 3.05 -0.16 11.96
C VAL A 14 2.12 0.95 12.42
N GLU A 15 2.03 1.13 13.74
CA GLU A 15 1.31 2.25 14.33
C GLU A 15 2.18 3.51 14.32
N MET A 16 1.61 4.61 13.83
CA MET A 16 2.28 5.91 13.76
C MET A 16 1.69 6.83 14.83
N ARG A 17 2.56 7.47 15.62
CA ARG A 17 2.13 8.43 16.66
C ARG A 17 1.50 9.69 16.06
N ASP A 18 2.02 10.15 14.93
CA ASP A 18 1.53 11.30 14.18
C ASP A 18 1.35 10.88 12.73
N ALA A 19 0.15 10.41 12.40
CA ALA A 19 -0.15 9.89 11.09
C ALA A 19 -0.03 10.97 10.01
N GLU A 20 -0.35 12.23 10.31
CA GLU A 20 -0.31 13.32 9.32
C GLU A 20 1.12 13.59 8.85
N ILE A 21 2.04 13.80 9.80
CA ILE A 21 3.46 14.07 9.49
C ILE A 21 4.12 12.85 8.84
N CYS A 22 3.80 11.64 9.31
CA CYS A 22 4.36 10.43 8.73
C CYS A 22 3.87 10.23 7.29
N LEU A 23 2.58 10.41 7.04
CA LEU A 23 2.01 10.27 5.71
C LEU A 23 2.54 11.32 4.75
N GLU A 24 2.69 12.58 5.16
CA GLU A 24 3.28 13.63 4.29
C GLU A 24 4.69 13.25 3.80
N LYS A 25 5.51 12.68 4.69
CA LYS A 25 6.85 12.21 4.34
C LYS A 25 6.81 10.97 3.45
N MET A 26 5.93 10.03 3.74
CA MET A 26 5.77 8.83 2.91
C MET A 26 5.25 9.18 1.52
N ASP A 27 4.33 10.13 1.40
CA ASP A 27 3.80 10.60 0.12
C ASP A 27 4.92 11.11 -0.81
N GLN A 28 5.89 11.84 -0.25
CA GLN A 28 7.07 12.30 -0.99
C GLN A 28 7.99 11.15 -1.45
N ILE A 29 8.17 10.13 -0.60
CA ILE A 29 9.04 8.98 -0.89
C ILE A 29 8.40 8.08 -1.96
N GLU A 30 7.11 7.81 -1.83
CA GLU A 30 6.35 6.92 -2.72
C GLU A 30 5.89 7.64 -4.00
N GLY A 31 6.15 8.94 -4.14
CA GLY A 31 5.76 9.72 -5.32
C GLY A 31 4.24 9.86 -5.46
N PHE A 32 3.52 9.96 -4.34
CA PHE A 32 2.08 10.24 -4.33
C PHE A 32 1.85 11.75 -4.43
N LEU A 33 1.19 12.20 -5.50
CA LEU A 33 0.95 13.62 -5.77
C LEU A 33 -0.37 14.14 -5.20
N GLY A 34 -1.12 13.29 -4.50
CA GLY A 34 -2.44 13.59 -3.97
C GLY A 34 -3.57 12.91 -4.74
N PHE A 35 -4.75 12.90 -4.09
CA PHE A 35 -5.94 12.26 -4.66
C PHE A 35 -6.42 12.97 -5.92
N GLY A 36 -6.69 12.20 -6.98
CA GLY A 36 -7.16 12.71 -8.27
C GLY A 36 -6.04 13.08 -9.26
N GLN A 37 -4.76 12.96 -8.86
CA GLN A 37 -3.63 13.10 -9.78
C GLN A 37 -3.34 11.77 -10.47
N THR A 38 -3.23 11.78 -11.79
CA THR A 38 -2.98 10.58 -12.60
C THR A 38 -1.50 10.25 -12.78
N GLU A 39 -0.61 11.15 -12.34
CA GLU A 39 0.84 11.02 -12.50
C GLU A 39 1.54 10.51 -11.22
N SER A 40 0.78 10.10 -10.20
CA SER A 40 1.33 9.49 -8.99
C SER A 40 2.00 8.15 -9.33
N LEU A 41 3.17 7.87 -8.75
CA LEU A 41 3.84 6.58 -8.91
C LEU A 41 3.08 5.48 -8.15
N PHE A 42 2.62 5.83 -6.95
CA PHE A 42 1.73 5.02 -6.13
C PHE A 42 0.51 5.83 -5.71
N ASP A 43 -0.65 5.19 -5.66
CA ASP A 43 -1.86 5.74 -5.05
C ASP A 43 -1.94 5.33 -3.59
N ARG A 44 -2.30 6.27 -2.72
CA ARG A 44 -2.60 5.97 -1.32
C ARG A 44 -4.05 5.52 -1.16
N THR A 45 -4.26 4.40 -0.48
CA THR A 45 -5.60 3.88 -0.18
C THR A 45 -5.67 3.30 1.23
N ILE A 46 -6.89 3.08 1.73
CA ILE A 46 -7.14 2.38 3.00
C ILE A 46 -7.56 0.96 2.66
N VAL A 47 -6.86 -0.02 3.25
CA VAL A 47 -7.19 -1.44 3.12
C VAL A 47 -7.64 -2.02 4.44
N ARG A 48 -8.51 -3.03 4.34
CA ARG A 48 -8.90 -3.88 5.46
C ARG A 48 -7.82 -4.94 5.66
N VAL A 49 -7.20 -4.97 6.84
CA VAL A 49 -6.14 -5.92 7.19
C VAL A 49 -6.65 -6.87 8.27
N GLU A 50 -6.46 -8.17 8.04
CA GLU A 50 -6.78 -9.21 9.00
C GLU A 50 -5.57 -9.48 9.87
N THR A 51 -5.74 -9.36 11.19
CA THR A 51 -4.70 -9.63 12.19
C THR A 51 -5.20 -10.69 13.16
N GLU A 52 -4.30 -11.26 13.97
CA GLU A 52 -4.67 -12.20 15.03
C GLU A 52 -5.62 -11.60 16.07
N GLN A 53 -5.63 -10.27 16.21
CA GLN A 53 -6.47 -9.53 17.17
C GLN A 53 -7.78 -9.03 16.54
N GLY A 54 -7.97 -9.27 15.24
CA GLY A 54 -9.15 -8.86 14.49
C GLY A 54 -8.82 -7.97 13.29
N ILE A 55 -9.84 -7.32 12.78
CA ILE A 55 -9.78 -6.52 11.56
C ILE A 55 -9.41 -5.09 11.91
N VAL A 56 -8.43 -4.54 11.18
CA VAL A 56 -8.05 -3.13 11.28
C VAL A 56 -8.04 -2.47 9.90
N TRP A 57 -8.27 -1.17 9.85
CA TRP A 57 -8.12 -0.37 8.63
C TRP A 57 -6.79 0.36 8.67
N ALA A 58 -5.99 0.21 7.61
CA ALA A 58 -4.66 0.77 7.54
C ALA A 58 -4.41 1.46 6.19
N TRP A 59 -3.60 2.52 6.22
CA TRP A 59 -3.11 3.18 5.02
C TRP A 59 -2.07 2.32 4.31
N THR A 60 -2.11 2.34 2.98
CA THR A 60 -1.11 1.68 2.16
C THR A 60 -0.96 2.36 0.81
N TYR A 61 0.11 2.01 0.09
CA TYR A 61 0.46 2.52 -1.22
C TYR A 61 0.37 1.40 -2.26
N VAL A 62 -0.42 1.63 -3.31
CA VAL A 62 -0.61 0.69 -4.42
C VAL A 62 -0.02 1.29 -5.69
N TYR A 63 0.73 0.51 -6.44
CA TYR A 63 1.42 0.93 -7.64
C TYR A 63 0.39 1.34 -8.70
N ALA A 64 0.51 2.58 -9.19
CA ALA A 64 -0.45 3.12 -10.15
C ALA A 64 -0.22 2.56 -11.57
N GLY A 65 1.02 2.16 -11.89
CA GLY A 65 1.41 1.65 -13.19
C GLY A 65 0.89 0.24 -13.53
N ASN A 66 1.28 -0.23 -14.71
CA ASN A 66 0.99 -1.58 -15.21
C ASN A 66 1.99 -2.58 -14.62
N VAL A 67 1.53 -3.80 -14.39
CA VAL A 67 2.33 -4.90 -13.84
C VAL A 67 2.29 -6.06 -14.82
N ASP A 68 3.46 -6.59 -15.17
CA ASP A 68 3.59 -7.78 -16.00
C ASP A 68 3.34 -9.04 -15.16
N ALA A 69 2.80 -10.09 -15.77
CA ALA A 69 2.47 -11.34 -15.07
C ALA A 69 3.69 -11.97 -14.36
N ASP A 70 4.88 -11.85 -14.96
CA ASP A 70 6.13 -12.36 -14.40
C ASP A 70 6.59 -11.60 -13.14
N SER A 71 5.97 -10.46 -12.82
CA SER A 71 6.26 -9.67 -11.62
C SER A 71 5.35 -10.02 -10.43
N ILE A 72 4.42 -10.97 -10.59
CA ILE A 72 3.49 -11.38 -9.54
C ILE A 72 4.18 -12.36 -8.59
N ILE A 73 4.05 -12.09 -7.29
CA ILE A 73 4.44 -13.01 -6.23
C ILE A 73 3.20 -13.81 -5.83
N GLU A 74 3.12 -15.06 -6.29
CA GLU A 74 1.91 -15.89 -6.19
C GLU A 74 1.46 -16.17 -4.74
N ASP A 75 2.39 -16.28 -3.79
CA ASP A 75 2.07 -16.50 -2.37
C ASP A 75 1.88 -15.21 -1.58
N GLY A 76 2.03 -14.05 -2.24
CA GLY A 76 1.92 -12.72 -1.66
C GLY A 76 2.87 -12.45 -0.49
N ARG A 77 4.00 -13.17 -0.40
CA ARG A 77 5.03 -12.99 0.63
C ARG A 77 6.34 -12.56 0.00
N TRP A 78 6.78 -11.36 0.36
CA TRP A 78 8.14 -10.92 0.06
C TRP A 78 9.07 -11.35 1.20
N ILE A 79 9.95 -12.32 0.92
CA ILE A 79 10.90 -12.91 1.90
C ILE A 79 12.33 -12.64 1.43
#